data_AF-A0A257GHG4-F1
#
_entry.id   AF-A0A257GHG4-F1
#
_cell.length_a   1.000
_cell.length_b   1.000
_cell.length_c   1.000
_cell.angle_alpha   90.00
_cell.angle_beta   90.00
_cell.angle_gamma   90.00
#
_symmetry.space_group_name_H-M   'P 1'
#
loop_
_entity.id
_entity.type
_entity.pdbx_description
1 polymer ?
#
loop_
_entity_poly.entity_id
_entity_poly.type
_entity_poly.pdbx_seq_one_letter_code
_entity_poly.pdbx_strand_id
1 'polypeptide(L)'
;GPLVSATDPGDAQLILAPPSAFASPWVQRFRDPVIAYASGWMTVRARARQRGVELPLVISDHVDWPQLTATITELSPQEVWITHGTEDGLLRWCEMAGIAARPLRLVGYEDEPE
;
A
#
# COMPACT_ATOMS: atom_id res chain seq x y z
N GLY A 1 7.48 -30.12 4.91
CA GLY A 1 7.82 -30.70 6.22
C GLY A 1 6.59 -30.72 7.10
N PRO A 2 6.63 -31.34 8.29
CA PRO A 2 5.55 -31.21 9.26
C PRO A 2 5.38 -29.75 9.67
N LEU A 3 4.15 -29.33 9.92
CA LEU A 3 3.86 -28.01 10.49
C LEU A 3 4.40 -27.99 11.93
N VAL A 4 5.33 -27.08 12.19
CA VAL A 4 5.94 -26.89 13.52
C VAL A 4 5.02 -26.02 14.37
N SER A 5 5.00 -26.24 15.69
CA SER A 5 4.22 -25.40 16.59
C SER A 5 4.71 -23.96 16.54
N ALA A 6 3.77 -23.02 16.53
CA ALA A 6 3.97 -21.59 16.68
C ALA A 6 4.78 -21.16 17.92
N THR A 7 4.92 -22.05 18.90
CA THR A 7 5.58 -21.84 20.19
C THR A 7 6.97 -22.47 20.29
N ASP A 8 7.44 -23.18 19.26
CA ASP A 8 8.69 -23.92 19.29
C ASP A 8 9.89 -22.96 19.23
N PRO A 9 10.86 -22.98 20.18
CA PRO A 9 11.92 -21.97 20.31
C PRO A 9 13.07 -22.11 19.30
N GLY A 10 12.77 -22.51 18.06
CA GLY A 10 13.75 -22.63 16.98
C GLY A 10 14.22 -21.28 16.40
N ASP A 11 14.90 -21.33 15.25
CA ASP A 11 15.32 -20.14 14.49
C ASP A 11 14.13 -19.20 14.22
N ALA A 12 14.40 -17.91 14.09
CA ALA A 12 13.37 -16.90 13.80
C ALA A 12 12.53 -17.31 12.57
N GLN A 13 11.22 -17.45 12.77
CA GLN A 13 10.29 -17.88 11.72
C GLN A 13 9.51 -16.68 11.16
N LEU A 14 9.40 -16.60 9.84
CA LEU A 14 8.53 -15.64 9.16
C LEU A 14 7.21 -16.33 8.80
N ILE A 15 6.10 -15.67 9.14
CA ILE A 15 4.76 -16.19 8.89
C ILE A 15 4.01 -15.19 8.02
N LEU A 16 3.50 -15.67 6.88
CA LEU A 16 2.66 -14.88 6.00
C LEU A 16 1.21 -15.27 6.26
N ALA A 17 0.38 -14.28 6.55
CA ALA A 17 -1.04 -14.46 6.80
C ALA A 17 -1.83 -13.26 6.24
N PRO A 18 -3.13 -13.44 5.95
CA PRO A 18 -3.98 -12.33 5.56
C PRO A 18 -4.12 -11.30 6.69
N PRO A 19 -4.46 -10.03 6.39
CA PRO A 19 -4.66 -8.99 7.41
C PRO A 19 -5.66 -9.38 8.52
N SER A 20 -6.69 -10.17 8.18
CA SER A 20 -7.70 -10.65 9.13
C SER A 20 -7.13 -11.54 10.24
N ALA A 21 -5.94 -12.12 10.05
CA ALA A 21 -5.29 -12.96 11.04
C ALA A 21 -4.78 -12.16 12.25
N PHE A 22 -4.49 -10.86 12.10
CA PHE A 22 -3.81 -10.04 13.11
C PHE A 22 -4.65 -9.87 14.38
N ALA A 23 -5.97 -9.76 14.23
CA ALA A 23 -6.91 -9.62 15.34
C ALA A 23 -7.56 -10.95 15.75
N SER A 24 -7.16 -12.07 15.13
CA SER A 24 -7.78 -13.37 15.37
C SER A 24 -7.16 -14.10 16.57
N PRO A 25 -7.89 -14.97 17.28
CA PRO A 25 -7.32 -15.82 18.33
C PRO A 25 -6.18 -16.73 17.86
N TRP A 26 -6.05 -16.94 16.54
CA TRP A 26 -4.96 -17.73 15.96
C TRP A 26 -3.59 -17.08 16.21
N VAL A 27 -3.49 -15.74 16.23
CA VAL A 27 -2.25 -15.02 16.50
C VAL A 27 -1.70 -15.30 17.91
N GLN A 28 -2.58 -15.58 18.87
CA GLN A 28 -2.22 -15.86 20.27
C GLN A 28 -1.48 -17.18 20.43
N ARG A 29 -1.41 -18.01 19.38
CA ARG A 29 -0.63 -19.25 19.37
C ARG A 29 0.87 -18.99 19.23
N PHE A 30 1.28 -17.81 18.75
CA PHE A 30 2.68 -17.45 18.58
C PHE A 30 3.25 -16.83 19.86
N ARG A 31 4.50 -17.17 20.16
CA ARG A 31 5.23 -16.58 21.29
C ARG A 31 5.84 -15.25 20.87
N ASP A 32 5.37 -14.16 21.48
CA ASP A 32 5.90 -12.79 21.29
C ASP A 32 6.05 -12.39 19.80
N PRO A 33 4.97 -12.46 19.00
CA PRO A 33 5.04 -12.15 17.58
C PRO A 33 5.25 -10.64 17.37
N VAL A 34 6.22 -10.26 16.54
CA VAL A 34 6.33 -8.90 16.02
C VAL A 34 5.36 -8.75 14.85
N ILE A 35 4.31 -7.95 15.02
CA ILE A 35 3.33 -7.72 13.96
C ILE A 35 3.91 -6.78 12.91
N ALA A 36 4.17 -7.31 11.72
CA ALA A 36 4.61 -6.56 10.55
C ALA A 36 3.52 -6.48 9.49
N TYR A 37 3.38 -5.34 8.82
CA TYR A 37 2.46 -5.16 7.69
C TYR A 37 3.20 -4.59 6.49
N ALA A 38 3.05 -5.22 5.33
CA ALA A 38 3.67 -4.78 4.08
C ALA A 38 2.63 -4.11 3.19
N SER A 39 2.74 -2.80 3.02
CA SER A 39 1.87 -2.00 2.16
C SER A 39 2.50 -0.63 1.88
N GLY A 40 2.23 -0.04 0.71
CA GLY A 40 2.65 1.34 0.40
C GLY A 40 2.10 2.36 1.42
N TRP A 41 0.93 2.09 1.99
CA TRP A 41 0.32 2.90 3.06
C TRP A 41 1.09 2.91 4.37
N MET A 42 2.05 1.99 4.57
CA MET A 42 2.90 1.99 5.76
C MET A 42 3.84 3.20 5.83
N THR A 43 3.95 3.98 4.76
CA THR A 43 4.57 5.31 4.78
C THR A 43 3.80 6.29 5.70
N VAL A 44 2.48 6.10 5.86
CA VAL A 44 1.62 6.96 6.67
C VAL A 44 1.60 6.48 8.13
N ARG A 45 2.34 7.18 8.99
CA ARG A 45 2.46 6.84 10.43
C ARG A 45 1.11 6.64 11.14
N ALA A 46 0.10 7.44 10.80
CA ALA A 46 -1.23 7.31 11.38
C ALA A 46 -1.88 5.96 11.06
N ARG A 47 -1.73 5.46 9.82
CA ARG A 47 -2.26 4.15 9.38
C ARG A 47 -1.55 3.00 10.08
N ALA A 48 -0.22 3.06 10.19
CA ALA A 48 0.57 2.06 10.93
C ALA A 48 0.12 1.97 12.40
N ARG A 49 -0.03 3.13 13.06
CA ARG A 49 -0.50 3.20 14.45
C ARG A 49 -1.94 2.70 14.63
N GLN A 50 -2.87 3.09 13.74
CA GLN A 50 -4.27 2.64 13.79
C GLN A 50 -4.38 1.11 13.67
N ARG A 51 -3.50 0.48 12.90
CA ARG A 51 -3.48 -0.97 12.69
C ARG A 51 -2.67 -1.73 13.74
N GLY A 52 -2.07 -1.05 14.73
CA GLY A 52 -1.25 -1.70 15.76
C GLY A 52 -0.02 -2.41 15.19
N VAL A 53 0.50 -1.95 14.04
CA VAL A 53 1.65 -2.55 13.38
C VAL A 53 2.91 -2.08 14.08
N GLU A 54 3.69 -3.03 14.61
CA GLU A 54 4.97 -2.77 15.27
C GLU A 54 6.09 -2.52 14.25
N LEU A 55 6.08 -3.27 13.15
CA LEU A 55 7.04 -3.15 12.06
C LEU A 55 6.36 -2.78 10.73
N PRO A 56 6.23 -1.48 10.41
CA PRO A 56 5.68 -1.03 9.14
C PRO A 56 6.69 -1.27 8.00
N LEU A 57 6.30 -2.06 6.99
CA LEU A 57 7.11 -2.32 5.80
C LEU A 57 6.48 -1.56 4.61
N VAL A 58 7.19 -0.54 4.11
CA VAL A 58 6.73 0.27 2.97
C VAL A 58 7.05 -0.44 1.66
N ILE A 59 6.14 -1.31 1.24
CA ILE A 59 6.29 -2.12 0.02
C ILE A 59 4.95 -2.10 -0.73
N SER A 60 4.98 -1.70 -1.99
CA SER A 60 3.87 -1.78 -2.95
C SER A 60 4.40 -1.92 -4.37
N ASP A 61 3.53 -2.35 -5.28
CA ASP A 61 3.74 -2.34 -6.72
C ASP A 61 3.39 -0.99 -7.39
N HIS A 62 2.87 -0.03 -6.62
CA HIS A 62 2.61 1.33 -7.09
C HIS A 62 3.90 2.13 -7.33
N VAL A 63 3.86 2.95 -8.37
CA VAL A 63 4.89 3.92 -8.73
C VAL A 63 4.96 5.07 -7.72
N ASP A 64 6.17 5.57 -7.46
CA ASP A 64 6.34 6.78 -6.65
C ASP A 64 6.15 8.07 -7.47
N TRP A 65 6.07 9.21 -6.78
CA TRP A 65 5.82 10.50 -7.42
C TRP A 65 6.89 10.90 -8.46
N PRO A 66 8.20 10.82 -8.16
CA PRO A 66 9.24 11.09 -9.15
C PRO A 66 9.16 10.21 -10.39
N GLN A 67 8.92 8.90 -10.22
CA GLN A 67 8.81 7.98 -11.35
C GLN A 67 7.55 8.23 -12.18
N LEU A 68 6.42 8.53 -11.53
CA LEU A 68 5.16 8.87 -12.21
C LEU A 68 5.33 10.12 -13.09
N THR A 69 5.84 11.20 -12.50
CA THR A 69 6.03 12.48 -13.20
C THR A 69 7.07 12.35 -14.31
N ALA A 70 8.18 11.64 -14.06
CA ALA A 70 9.17 11.34 -15.10
C ALA A 70 8.57 10.57 -16.27
N THR A 71 7.75 9.54 -15.99
CA THR A 71 7.08 8.74 -17.02
C THR A 71 6.13 9.61 -17.87
N ILE A 72 5.34 10.47 -17.24
CA ILE A 72 4.43 11.37 -17.98
C ILE A 72 5.24 12.33 -18.87
N THR A 73 6.34 12.89 -18.36
CA THR A 73 7.22 13.77 -19.13
C THR A 73 7.88 13.03 -20.29
N GLU A 74 8.37 11.80 -20.08
CA GLU A 74 8.99 10.98 -21.12
C GLU A 74 8.01 10.63 -22.24
N LEU A 75 6.79 10.22 -21.88
CA LEU A 75 5.76 9.84 -22.86
C LEU A 75 5.17 11.04 -23.61
N SER A 76 5.20 12.24 -23.01
CA SER A 76 4.64 13.48 -23.56
C SER A 76 3.25 13.30 -24.18
N PRO A 77 2.26 12.76 -23.42
CA PRO A 77 0.93 12.49 -23.94
C PRO A 77 0.19 13.79 -24.30
N GLN A 78 -0.77 13.70 -25.23
CA GLN A 78 -1.66 14.83 -25.56
C GLN A 78 -2.58 15.19 -24.38
N GLU A 79 -3.01 14.20 -23.61
CA GLU A 79 -3.84 14.38 -22.41
C GLU A 79 -3.61 13.24 -21.42
N VAL A 80 -3.63 13.54 -20.11
CA VAL A 80 -3.52 12.56 -19.01
C VAL A 80 -4.88 12.37 -18.36
N TRP A 81 -5.37 11.12 -18.29
CA TRP A 81 -6.64 10.78 -17.63
C TRP A 81 -6.36 10.04 -16.33
N ILE A 82 -6.90 10.55 -15.22
CA ILE A 82 -6.56 10.10 -13.87
C ILE A 82 -7.75 9.36 -13.27
N THR A 83 -7.57 8.13 -12.80
CA THR A 83 -8.66 7.30 -12.25
C THR A 83 -8.64 7.14 -10.74
N HIS A 84 -7.47 6.95 -10.14
CA HIS A 84 -7.32 6.61 -8.72
C HIS A 84 -6.26 7.49 -8.04
N GLY A 85 -6.38 7.59 -6.72
CA GLY A 85 -5.50 8.38 -5.87
C GLY A 85 -5.99 9.82 -5.67
N THR A 86 -5.15 10.66 -5.09
CA THR A 86 -5.46 12.08 -4.90
C THR A 86 -5.31 12.82 -6.24
N GLU A 87 -6.37 12.82 -7.03
CA GLU A 87 -6.42 13.38 -8.39
C GLU A 87 -5.93 14.84 -8.45
N ASP A 88 -6.32 15.66 -7.47
CA ASP A 88 -5.99 17.09 -7.40
C ASP A 88 -4.48 17.37 -7.46
N GLY A 89 -3.67 16.52 -6.83
CA GLY A 89 -2.22 16.68 -6.80
C GLY A 89 -1.60 16.51 -8.18
N LEU A 90 -2.01 15.47 -8.90
CA LEU A 90 -1.51 15.19 -10.24
C LEU A 90 -2.08 16.15 -11.28
N LEU A 91 -3.36 16.54 -11.16
CA LEU A 91 -3.96 17.60 -11.98
C LEU A 91 -3.17 18.91 -11.87
N ARG A 92 -2.88 19.33 -10.64
CA ARG A 92 -2.11 20.56 -10.39
C ARG A 92 -0.71 20.49 -10.98
N TRP A 93 -0.05 19.34 -10.85
CA TRP A 93 1.27 19.16 -11.44
C TRP A 93 1.23 19.22 -12.97
N CYS A 94 0.27 18.55 -13.62
CA CYS A 94 0.08 18.61 -15.07
C CYS A 94 -0.20 20.05 -15.54
N GLU A 95 -1.06 20.80 -14.83
CA GLU A 95 -1.32 22.23 -15.10
C GLU A 95 -0.01 23.05 -15.10
N MET A 96 0.83 22.87 -14.08
CA MET A 96 2.12 23.55 -13.96
C MET A 96 3.13 23.12 -15.03
N ALA A 97 3.04 21.87 -15.49
CA ALA A 97 3.88 21.31 -16.56
C ALA A 97 3.37 21.66 -17.98
N GLY A 98 2.21 22.33 -18.10
CA GLY A 98 1.59 22.63 -19.40
C GLY A 98 1.00 21.41 -20.11
N ILE A 99 0.64 20.36 -19.36
CA ILE A 99 0.09 19.10 -19.87
C ILE A 99 -1.42 19.10 -19.60
N ALA A 100 -2.23 18.86 -20.62
CA ALA A 100 -3.67 18.71 -20.43
C ALA A 100 -3.97 17.47 -19.58
N ALA A 101 -4.81 17.61 -18.56
CA ALA A 101 -5.17 16.50 -17.69
C ALA A 101 -6.60 16.64 -17.17
N ARG A 102 -7.26 15.50 -16.94
CA ARG A 102 -8.60 15.46 -16.37
C ARG A 102 -8.86 14.18 -15.58
N PRO A 103 -9.77 14.21 -14.60
CA PRO A 103 -10.21 13.00 -13.94
C PRO A 103 -11.07 12.13 -14.86
N LEU A 104 -10.97 10.82 -14.66
CA LEU A 104 -11.76 9.78 -15.30
C LEU A 104 -12.53 9.03 -14.20
N ARG A 105 -13.75 9.49 -13.94
CA ARG A 105 -14.68 8.79 -13.07
C ARG A 105 -15.33 7.64 -13.84
N LEU A 106 -14.95 6.42 -13.52
CA LEU A 106 -15.51 5.21 -14.11
C LEU A 106 -16.86 4.90 -13.43
N VAL A 107 -17.94 4.79 -14.22
CA VAL A 107 -19.27 4.45 -13.71
C VAL A 107 -19.28 2.99 -13.24
N GLY A 108 -19.56 2.75 -11.96
CA GLY A 108 -19.65 1.42 -11.36
C GLY A 108 -18.39 0.93 -10.62
N TYR A 109 -17.31 1.71 -10.62
CA TYR A 109 -16.22 1.57 -9.65
C TYR A 109 -16.54 2.52 -8.50
N GLU A 110 -17.22 2.01 -7.48
CA GLU A 110 -17.19 2.69 -6.17
C GLU A 110 -15.76 2.52 -5.65
N ASP A 111 -15.15 3.60 -5.15
CA ASP A 111 -13.88 3.52 -4.43
C ASP A 111 -14.04 2.47 -3.33
N GLU A 112 -13.52 1.25 -3.54
CA GLU A 112 -13.55 0.22 -2.52
C GLU A 112 -12.80 0.81 -1.31
N PRO A 113 -13.47 0.93 -0.14
CA PRO A 113 -12.79 1.43 1.04
C PRO A 113 -11.75 0.38 1.48
N GLU A 114 -10.48 0.66 1.18
CA GLU A 114 -9.29 -0.08 1.66
C GLU A 114 -9.02 0.09 3.18
#